data_AF-A0A016VD77-F1
#
_entry.id   AF-A0A016VD77-F1
#
_cell.length_a   1.000
_cell.length_b   1.000
_cell.length_c   1.000
_cell.angle_alpha   90.00
_cell.angle_beta   90.00
_cell.angle_gamma   90.00
#
_symmetry.space_group_name_H-M   'P 1'
#
loop_
_entity.id
_entity.type
_entity.pdbx_description
1 polymer ?
#
loop_
_entity_poly.entity_id
_entity_poly.type
_entity_poly.pdbx_seq_one_letter_code
_entity_poly.pdbx_strand_id
1 'polypeptide(L)'
;MVIILLLFQFSLYTYLGFNTTHFEWMDRKMIVLLLIPIPICAIYKFTYYYFHKMNCWRIFMPDAELWGPRAMGHRELAERNEKLFRY
;
A
#
# COMPACT_ATOMS: atom_id res chain seq x y z
N MET A 1 -1.74 3.76 6.24
CA MET A 1 -0.49 2.95 6.09
C MET A 1 0.15 3.07 4.70
N VAL A 2 -0.60 2.91 3.60
CA VAL A 2 -0.04 2.91 2.23
C VAL A 2 0.67 4.21 1.85
N ILE A 3 0.17 5.38 2.25
CA ILE A 3 0.87 6.67 2.00
C ILE A 3 2.26 6.70 2.64
N ILE A 4 2.38 6.25 3.89
CA ILE A 4 3.68 6.26 4.60
C ILE A 4 4.68 5.38 3.84
N LEU A 5 4.24 4.24 3.32
CA LEU A 5 5.06 3.37 2.49
C LEU A 5 5.45 4.03 1.15
N LEU A 6 4.53 4.76 0.51
CA LEU A 6 4.81 5.50 -0.72
C LEU A 6 5.77 6.68 -0.50
N LEU A 7 5.62 7.42 0.60
CA LEU A 7 6.54 8.50 0.98
C LEU A 7 7.93 7.95 1.31
N PHE A 8 7.98 6.82 2.01
CA PHE A 8 9.23 6.11 2.29
C PHE A 8 9.90 5.63 0.99
N GLN A 9 9.13 5.09 0.05
CA GLN A 9 9.65 4.74 -1.28
C GLN A 9 10.22 5.94 -2.02
N PHE A 10 9.50 7.07 -2.04
CA PHE A 10 9.99 8.29 -2.67
C PHE A 10 11.30 8.79 -2.03
N SER A 11 11.37 8.77 -0.69
CA SER A 11 12.59 9.09 0.05
C SER A 11 13.74 8.12 -0.28
N LEU A 12 13.45 6.83 -0.42
CA LEU A 12 14.46 5.83 -0.77
C LEU A 12 14.95 6.00 -2.22
N TYR A 13 14.05 6.24 -3.16
CA TYR A 13 14.39 6.51 -4.57
C TYR A 13 15.29 7.74 -4.70
N THR A 14 14.95 8.83 -4.00
CA THR A 14 15.75 10.06 -4.01
C THR A 14 17.12 9.86 -3.37
N TYR A 15 17.20 9.08 -2.28
CA TYR A 15 18.48 8.70 -1.66
C TYR A 15 19.35 7.84 -2.59
N LEU A 16 18.78 6.83 -3.25
CA LEU A 16 19.48 5.96 -4.19
C LEU A 16 19.91 6.66 -5.50
N GLY A 17 19.29 7.80 -5.83
CA GLY A 17 19.69 8.64 -6.95
C GLY A 17 20.86 9.57 -6.64
N PHE A 18 21.26 9.68 -5.36
CA PHE A 18 22.33 10.58 -4.96
C PHE A 18 23.70 10.00 -5.35
N ASN A 19 24.51 10.79 -6.07
CA ASN A 19 25.80 10.37 -6.64
C ASN A 19 26.87 9.98 -5.59
N THR A 20 26.62 10.21 -4.31
CA THR A 20 27.53 9.84 -3.21
C THR A 20 27.26 8.43 -2.67
N THR A 21 26.23 7.73 -3.15
CA THR A 21 25.89 6.40 -2.66
C THR A 21 26.60 5.31 -3.46
N HIS A 22 27.27 4.39 -2.75
CA HIS A 22 28.03 3.26 -3.31
C HIS A 22 27.15 2.12 -3.85
N PHE A 23 25.94 2.42 -4.33
CA PHE A 23 25.07 1.37 -4.87
C PHE A 23 25.46 1.05 -6.31
N GLU A 24 25.79 -0.22 -6.55
CA GLU A 24 25.95 -0.72 -7.90
C GLU A 24 24.61 -0.67 -8.64
N TRP A 25 24.69 -0.65 -9.97
CA TRP A 25 23.50 -0.55 -10.80
C TRP A 25 22.54 -1.75 -10.63
N MET A 26 23.09 -2.94 -10.34
CA MET A 26 22.29 -4.14 -10.09
C MET A 26 21.53 -4.08 -8.75
N ASP A 27 22.14 -3.51 -7.71
CA ASP A 27 21.48 -3.33 -6.42
C ASP A 27 20.27 -2.40 -6.54
N ARG A 28 20.41 -1.30 -7.29
CA ARG A 28 19.29 -0.38 -7.55
C ARG A 28 18.14 -1.10 -8.25
N LYS A 29 18.42 -1.94 -9.25
CA LYS A 29 17.40 -2.73 -9.94
C LYS A 29 16.67 -3.72 -9.01
N MET A 30 17.42 -4.42 -8.16
CA MET A 30 16.86 -5.35 -7.18
C MET A 30 15.94 -4.63 -6.19
N ILE A 31 16.36 -3.47 -5.68
CA ILE A 31 15.56 -2.66 -4.75
C ILE A 31 14.27 -2.17 -5.43
N VAL A 32 14.36 -1.69 -6.66
CA VAL A 32 13.18 -1.28 -7.44
C VAL A 32 12.21 -2.45 -7.64
N LEU A 33 12.71 -3.61 -8.03
CA LEU A 33 11.90 -4.82 -8.22
C LEU A 33 11.20 -5.25 -6.93
N LEU A 34 11.91 -5.19 -5.80
CA LEU A 34 11.36 -5.52 -4.48
C LEU A 34 10.25 -4.55 -4.05
N LEU A 35 10.35 -3.28 -4.46
CA LEU A 35 9.45 -2.21 -4.04
C LEU A 35 8.22 -2.04 -4.94
N ILE A 36 8.27 -2.50 -6.20
CA ILE A 36 7.18 -2.44 -7.18
C ILE A 36 5.82 -3.00 -6.69
N PRO A 37 5.74 -4.07 -5.88
CA PRO A 37 4.46 -4.60 -5.42
C PRO A 37 3.63 -3.60 -4.61
N ILE A 38 4.27 -2.71 -3.84
CA ILE A 38 3.62 -1.74 -2.96
C ILE A 38 2.78 -0.71 -3.76
N PRO A 39 3.32 0.02 -4.76
CA PRO A 39 2.53 0.93 -5.58
C PRO A 39 1.49 0.18 -6.42
N ILE A 40 1.76 -1.05 -6.88
CA ILE A 40 0.76 -1.87 -7.58
C ILE A 40 -0.45 -2.14 -6.67
N CYS A 41 -0.22 -2.58 -5.43
CA CYS A 41 -1.29 -2.80 -4.45
C CYS A 41 -2.06 -1.50 -4.15
N ALA A 42 -1.37 -0.36 -4.04
CA ALA A 42 -2.00 0.94 -3.82
C ALA A 42 -2.93 1.32 -4.99
N ILE A 43 -2.46 1.18 -6.23
CA ILE A 43 -3.23 1.46 -7.44
C ILE A 43 -4.41 0.52 -7.55
N TYR A 44 -4.22 -0.79 -7.34
CA TYR A 44 -5.30 -1.78 -7.35
C TYR A 44 -6.39 -1.45 -6.33
N LYS A 45 -6.03 -1.09 -5.10
CA LYS A 45 -7.01 -0.72 -4.07
C LYS A 45 -7.75 0.58 -4.43
N PHE A 46 -7.04 1.54 -5.01
CA PHE A 46 -7.63 2.79 -5.49
C PHE A 46 -8.62 2.57 -6.63
N THR A 47 -8.22 1.82 -7.67
CA THR A 47 -9.10 1.51 -8.80
C THR A 47 -10.30 0.70 -8.36
N TYR A 48 -10.11 -0.28 -7.47
CA TYR A 48 -11.20 -1.06 -6.91
C TYR A 48 -12.25 -0.17 -6.21
N TYR A 49 -11.82 0.74 -5.33
CA TYR A 49 -12.75 1.67 -4.66
C TYR A 49 -13.39 2.67 -5.62
N TYR A 50 -12.67 3.12 -6.64
CA TYR A 50 -13.20 4.00 -7.68
C TYR A 50 -14.33 3.31 -8.46
N PHE A 51 -14.11 2.08 -8.93
CA PHE A 51 -15.12 1.30 -9.66
C PHE A 51 -16.33 0.95 -8.80
N HIS A 52 -16.12 0.59 -7.52
CA HIS A 52 -17.20 0.23 -6.59
C HIS A 52 -17.88 1.46 -5.95
N LYS A 53 -17.59 2.68 -6.43
CA LYS A 53 -18.12 3.96 -5.91
C LYS A 53 -17.98 4.09 -4.39
N MET A 54 -16.91 3.51 -3.84
CA MET A 54 -16.61 3.58 -2.42
C MET A 54 -15.91 4.88 -2.10
N ASN A 55 -16.01 5.30 -0.84
CA ASN A 55 -15.31 6.49 -0.40
C ASN A 55 -13.79 6.30 -0.52
N CYS A 56 -13.15 6.98 -1.48
CA CYS A 56 -11.70 6.90 -1.71
C CYS A 56 -10.87 7.30 -0.49
N TRP A 57 -11.47 8.06 0.43
CA TRP A 57 -10.85 8.39 1.71
C TRP A 57 -10.56 7.17 2.59
N ARG A 58 -11.24 6.04 2.35
CA ARG A 58 -11.03 4.78 3.05
C ARG A 58 -9.65 4.16 2.79
N ILE A 59 -8.97 4.54 1.71
CA ILE A 59 -7.59 4.13 1.42
C ILE A 59 -6.61 4.70 2.48
N PHE A 60 -7.00 5.81 3.13
CA PHE A 60 -6.21 6.47 4.15
C PHE A 60 -6.44 5.90 5.55
N MET A 61 -7.52 5.13 5.76
CA MET A 61 -7.74 4.44 7.02
C MET A 61 -6.86 3.18 7.08
N PRO A 62 -6.26 2.87 8.24
CA PRO A 62 -5.56 1.61 8.44
C PRO A 62 -6.56 0.46 8.27
N ASP A 63 -6.21 -0.55 7.46
CA ASP A 63 -7.00 -1.78 7.40
C ASP A 63 -6.86 -2.49 8.75
N ALA A 64 -7.96 -2.54 9.50
CA ALA A 64 -8.04 -3.24 10.77
C ALA A 64 -7.78 -4.75 10.63
N GLU A 65 -7.86 -5.29 9.41
CA GLU A 65 -7.67 -6.72 9.11
C GLU A 65 -6.19 -7.12 8.97
N LEU A 66 -5.26 -6.19 8.75
CA LEU A 66 -3.92 -6.54 8.29
C LEU A 66 -2.93 -6.88 9.43
N TRP A 67 -3.15 -6.42 10.67
CA TRP A 67 -2.14 -6.53 11.75
C TRP A 67 -2.68 -6.67 13.19
N GLY A 68 -3.80 -7.36 13.44
CA GLY A 68 -4.20 -7.61 14.84
C GLY A 68 -5.48 -8.44 15.04
N PRO A 69 -5.69 -9.00 16.24
CA PRO A 69 -6.88 -9.80 16.56
C PRO A 69 -8.11 -8.92 16.36
N ARG A 70 -9.10 -9.44 15.59
CA ARG A 70 -10.35 -8.77 15.19
C ARG A 70 -10.89 -7.89 16.31
N ALA A 71 -10.49 -6.63 16.34
CA ALA A 71 -10.95 -5.69 17.35
C ALA A 71 -12.46 -5.57 17.16
N MET A 72 -13.23 -5.93 18.18
CA MET A 72 -14.70 -6.05 18.08
C MET A 72 -15.37 -4.74 17.62
N GLY A 73 -14.71 -3.58 17.78
CA GLY A 73 -15.17 -2.28 17.30
C GLY A 73 -15.15 -2.09 15.77
N HIS A 74 -14.46 -2.94 15.00
CA HIS A 74 -14.40 -2.86 13.53
C HIS A 74 -15.08 -4.05 12.83
N ARG A 75 -15.84 -4.84 13.58
CA ARG A 75 -16.46 -6.08 13.09
C ARG A 75 -17.46 -5.85 11.96
N GLU A 76 -18.30 -4.80 12.07
CA GLU A 76 -19.23 -4.43 11.00
C GLU A 76 -18.53 -3.98 9.71
N LEU A 77 -17.35 -3.35 9.85
CA LEU A 77 -16.57 -2.84 8.73
C LEU A 77 -15.86 -3.99 8.00
N ALA A 78 -15.39 -4.99 8.75
CA ALA A 78 -14.82 -6.24 8.24
C ALA A 78 -15.89 -7.11 7.57
N GLU A 79 -17.10 -7.25 8.15
CA GLU A 79 -18.20 -7.98 7.51
C GLU A 79 -18.65 -7.32 6.20
N ARG A 80 -18.64 -5.99 6.11
CA ARG A 80 -18.88 -5.30 4.83
C ARG A 80 -17.77 -5.56 3.81
N ASN A 81 -16.51 -5.67 4.25
CA ASN A 81 -15.39 -5.99 3.36
C ASN A 81 -15.41 -7.43 2.87
N GLU A 82 -15.71 -8.40 3.73
CA GLU A 82 -15.84 -9.79 3.33
C GLU A 82 -16.99 -9.99 2.31
N LYS A 83 -18.08 -9.20 2.42
CA LYS A 83 -19.17 -9.21 1.44
C LYS A 83 -18.77 -8.63 0.08
N LEU A 84 -17.77 -7.75 0.00
CA LEU A 84 -17.25 -7.18 -1.25
C LEU A 84 -16.41 -8.17 -2.06
N PHE A 85 -15.74 -9.12 -1.39
CA PHE A 85 -14.95 -10.17 -2.05
C PHE A 85 -15.78 -11.40 -2.45
N ARG A 86 -17.03 -11.51 -1.99
CA ARG A 86 -17.92 -12.66 -2.25
C ARG A 86 -18.91 -12.44 -3.40
N TYR A 87 -18.84 -11.32 -4.12
CA TYR A 87 -19.66 -11.04 -5.29
C TYR A 87 -18.81 -10.88 -6.55
#